data_AF-A0A358GPN5-F1
#
_entry.id   AF-A0A358GPN5-F1
#
_cell.length_a   1.000
_cell.length_b   1.000
_cell.length_c   1.000
_cell.angle_alpha   90.00
_cell.angle_beta   90.00
_cell.angle_gamma   90.00
#
_symmetry.space_group_name_H-M   'P 1'
#
loop_
_entity.id
_entity.type
_entity.pdbx_description
1 polymer ?
#
loop_
_entity_poly.entity_id
_entity_poly.type
_entity_poly.pdbx_seq_one_letter_code
_entity_poly.pdbx_strand_id
1 'polypeptide(L)'
;MVHKHAISTSRYYKYGGYYTLLYDMRSYCTKIHKGCIQDTSDIAGGNMIKIDNLSFSYRKASRRNLDKLHVEFPNGTINMIIGKNGSGKTTLFDLIANVIKRPPEIQGVPDEKEMIYQLQGLLFPLTLKARDLFRFFLYSDYSNRIQIKTEPYVDEDMSVSEVELVQRVWDMDFGQLSVGERRYLCILAITLMKRKLYIFDEPLAGIDPEMRQHILKRIEKLALNNECTVLVSNHHLQDLENIHCIIHLIHQGRVTFSGSYTEFIQNGDGNNPDQAFLNQVKS
;
A
#
# COMPACT_ATOMS: atom_id res chain seq x y z
N MET A 1 38.44 23.31 -23.58
CA MET A 1 36.98 23.20 -23.84
C MET A 1 36.57 21.77 -23.51
N VAL A 2 35.92 21.58 -22.37
CA VAL A 2 35.41 20.28 -21.90
C VAL A 2 33.91 20.45 -21.75
N HIS A 3 33.13 19.69 -22.52
CA HIS A 3 31.70 19.55 -22.26
C HIS A 3 31.49 18.56 -21.11
N LYS A 4 30.84 19.03 -20.04
CA LYS A 4 30.36 18.21 -18.92
C LYS A 4 28.99 17.62 -19.28
N HIS A 5 28.85 16.31 -19.17
CA HIS A 5 27.57 15.69 -18.84
C HIS A 5 27.76 14.85 -17.57
N ALA A 6 26.97 15.20 -16.56
CA ALA A 6 26.91 14.53 -15.28
C ALA A 6 25.90 13.39 -15.37
N ILE A 7 26.37 12.16 -15.20
CA ILE A 7 25.56 11.00 -14.84
C ILE A 7 26.20 10.46 -13.56
N SER A 8 25.45 10.47 -12.48
CA SER A 8 25.83 9.92 -11.18
C SER A 8 25.90 8.39 -11.29
N THR A 9 27.10 7.85 -11.52
CA THR A 9 27.37 6.41 -11.64
C THR A 9 27.65 5.80 -10.26
N SER A 10 26.86 4.80 -9.85
CA SER A 10 27.25 3.82 -8.84
C SER A 10 28.34 2.89 -9.42
N ARG A 11 29.48 2.78 -8.73
CA ARG A 11 30.61 1.92 -9.13
C ARG A 11 30.46 0.53 -8.51
N TYR A 12 30.50 -0.51 -9.34
CA TYR A 12 30.66 -1.90 -8.91
C TYR A 12 32.15 -2.27 -8.86
N TYR A 13 32.58 -3.00 -7.83
CA TYR A 13 33.89 -3.66 -7.79
C TYR A 13 33.70 -5.18 -7.72
N LYS A 14 34.46 -5.90 -8.55
CA LYS A 14 34.43 -7.36 -8.68
C LYS A 14 35.52 -7.97 -7.79
N TYR A 15 35.14 -8.76 -6.79
CA TYR A 15 36.07 -9.61 -6.03
C TYR A 15 35.49 -11.03 -5.94
N GLY A 16 36.24 -12.03 -6.42
CA GLY A 16 35.94 -13.45 -6.17
C GLY A 16 34.60 -13.99 -6.67
N GLY A 17 33.95 -13.37 -7.66
CA GLY A 17 32.71 -13.88 -8.26
C GLY A 17 31.41 -13.45 -7.56
N TYR A 18 31.48 -12.59 -6.55
CA TYR A 18 30.31 -11.99 -5.89
C TYR A 18 30.27 -10.48 -6.13
N TYR A 19 29.07 -9.92 -6.34
CA TYR A 19 28.84 -8.48 -6.37
C TYR A 19 28.46 -8.01 -4.97
N THR A 20 29.27 -7.14 -4.35
CA THR A 20 28.92 -6.52 -3.08
C THR A 20 28.61 -5.05 -3.31
N LEU A 21 27.37 -4.63 -3.01
CA LEU A 21 26.93 -3.24 -3.06
C LEU A 21 27.29 -2.54 -1.74
N LEU A 22 28.11 -1.49 -1.81
CA LEU A 22 28.22 -0.49 -0.74
C LEU A 22 27.11 0.55 -0.96
N TYR A 23 26.09 0.50 -0.11
CA TYR A 23 24.99 1.48 -0.09
C TYR A 23 25.50 2.87 0.32
N ASP A 24 25.03 3.90 -0.38
CA ASP A 24 25.07 5.27 0.14
C ASP A 24 23.87 5.47 1.09
N MET A 25 24.04 5.06 2.35
CA MET A 25 23.04 5.18 3.42
C MET A 25 22.65 6.63 3.75
N ARG A 26 23.31 7.65 3.18
CA ARG A 26 23.08 9.04 3.56
C ARG A 26 21.71 9.55 3.12
N SER A 27 21.22 9.22 1.93
CA SER A 27 19.94 9.75 1.46
C SER A 27 18.71 9.10 2.14
N TYR A 28 18.84 7.83 2.54
CA TYR A 28 17.78 7.07 3.24
C TYR A 28 17.66 7.52 4.72
N CYS A 29 18.79 7.66 5.42
CA CYS A 29 18.80 8.18 6.80
C CYS A 29 18.34 9.64 6.89
N THR A 30 18.62 10.48 5.89
CA THR A 30 18.26 11.91 5.96
C THR A 30 16.74 12.14 5.93
N LYS A 31 15.96 11.24 5.31
CA LYS A 31 14.48 11.27 5.38
C LYS A 31 13.95 10.71 6.71
N ILE A 32 14.59 9.68 7.27
CA ILE A 32 14.16 9.01 8.51
C ILE A 32 14.50 9.84 9.77
N HIS A 33 15.58 10.65 9.75
CA HIS A 33 16.03 11.36 10.95
C HIS A 33 15.27 12.65 11.28
N LYS A 34 14.35 13.13 10.42
CA LYS A 34 13.41 14.20 10.78
C LYS A 34 12.21 13.64 11.56
N GLY A 35 12.51 13.00 12.69
CA GLY A 35 11.55 12.67 13.72
C GLY A 35 11.09 13.94 14.44
N CYS A 36 10.06 14.57 13.90
CA CYS A 36 9.10 15.42 14.59
C CYS A 36 7.96 15.62 13.59
N ILE A 37 6.81 14.97 13.83
CA ILE A 37 5.54 15.43 13.26
C ILE A 37 5.25 16.74 13.99
N GLN A 38 5.82 17.83 13.47
CA GLN A 38 5.49 19.20 13.83
C GLN A 38 5.03 19.88 12.55
N ASP A 39 3.79 20.36 12.60
CA ASP A 39 3.05 21.10 11.59
C ASP A 39 2.74 20.36 10.28
N THR A 40 1.50 19.86 10.20
CA THR A 40 0.82 19.33 9.00
C THR A 40 0.48 20.40 7.95
N SER A 41 1.09 21.59 8.00
CA SER A 41 0.77 22.70 7.11
C SER A 41 1.58 22.77 5.82
N ASP A 42 2.67 22.01 5.67
CA ASP A 42 3.59 22.16 4.51
C ASP A 42 3.88 20.85 3.75
N ILE A 43 2.84 20.08 3.41
CA ILE A 43 2.93 19.03 2.37
C ILE A 43 2.17 19.54 1.13
N ALA A 44 2.87 20.30 0.29
CA ALA A 44 2.34 20.85 -0.95
C ALA A 44 2.28 19.76 -2.03
N GLY A 45 1.07 19.32 -2.42
CA GLY A 45 0.91 18.56 -3.67
C GLY A 45 -0.40 17.78 -3.88
N GLY A 46 -1.16 17.46 -2.82
CA GLY A 46 -2.41 16.71 -2.94
C GLY A 46 -3.39 17.05 -1.82
N ASN A 47 -4.69 17.11 -2.14
CA ASN A 47 -5.71 17.29 -1.10
C ASN A 47 -5.75 16.03 -0.24
N MET A 48 -5.45 16.18 1.06
CA MET A 48 -5.65 15.15 2.05
C MET A 48 -7.11 14.70 2.05
N ILE A 49 -7.36 13.39 2.05
CA ILE A 49 -8.73 12.87 2.15
C ILE A 49 -9.19 13.08 3.59
N LYS A 50 -10.33 13.77 3.76
CA LYS A 50 -10.93 14.05 5.06
C LYS A 50 -12.36 13.56 5.09
N ILE A 51 -12.74 12.97 6.21
CA ILE A 51 -14.10 12.54 6.49
C ILE A 51 -14.56 13.19 7.77
N ASP A 52 -15.67 13.91 7.70
CA ASP A 52 -16.26 14.59 8.85
C ASP A 52 -17.70 14.10 9.10
N ASN A 53 -17.94 13.48 10.25
CA ASN A 53 -19.25 13.03 10.73
C ASN A 53 -19.99 12.04 9.79
N LEU A 54 -19.26 11.17 9.10
CA LEU A 54 -19.86 10.22 8.16
C LEU A 54 -20.68 9.13 8.87
N SER A 55 -21.96 9.03 8.53
CA SER A 55 -22.81 7.91 8.93
C SER A 55 -23.38 7.22 7.70
N PHE A 56 -23.32 5.88 7.66
CA PHE A 56 -23.80 5.11 6.51
C PHE A 56 -24.39 3.76 6.93
N SER A 57 -25.49 3.39 6.27
CA SER A 57 -26.14 2.07 6.40
C SER A 57 -26.63 1.59 5.04
N TYR A 58 -26.43 0.30 4.75
CA TYR A 58 -27.18 -0.33 3.67
C TYR A 58 -28.69 -0.41 3.99
N ARG A 59 -29.54 -0.40 2.96
CA ARG A 59 -31.01 -0.38 3.08
C ARG A 59 -31.61 -1.51 3.94
N LYS A 60 -30.90 -2.64 4.09
CA LYS A 60 -31.31 -3.81 4.89
C LYS A 60 -30.44 -4.06 6.12
N ALA A 61 -29.52 -3.15 6.44
CA ALA A 61 -28.64 -3.33 7.58
C ALA A 61 -29.41 -3.08 8.90
N SER A 62 -29.30 -4.02 9.84
CA SER A 62 -29.87 -3.88 11.19
C SER A 62 -29.11 -2.89 12.07
N ARG A 63 -27.88 -2.56 11.68
CA ARG A 63 -27.00 -1.59 12.35
C ARG A 63 -26.30 -0.70 11.32
N ARG A 64 -25.87 0.48 11.76
CA ARG A 64 -25.01 1.36 10.94
C ARG A 64 -23.70 0.66 10.60
N ASN A 65 -23.29 0.75 9.35
CA ASN A 65 -21.99 0.27 8.89
C ASN A 65 -20.88 1.23 9.31
N LEU A 66 -21.17 2.54 9.20
CA LEU A 66 -20.33 3.64 9.68
C LEU A 66 -21.21 4.59 10.50
N ASP A 67 -20.70 5.11 11.61
CA ASP A 67 -21.49 5.93 12.54
C ASP A 67 -20.67 7.12 13.04
N LYS A 68 -20.96 8.32 12.53
CA LYS A 68 -20.25 9.56 12.87
C LYS A 68 -18.72 9.42 12.80
N LEU A 69 -18.24 8.84 11.70
CA LEU A 69 -16.82 8.60 11.49
C LEU A 69 -16.11 9.93 11.16
N HIS A 70 -15.03 10.22 11.88
CA HIS A 70 -14.11 11.33 11.63
C HIS A 70 -12.71 10.77 11.41
N VAL A 71 -12.09 11.05 10.27
CA VAL A 71 -10.72 10.58 9.97
C VAL A 71 -10.08 11.42 8.86
N GLU A 72 -8.76 11.53 8.91
CA GLU A 72 -7.95 12.13 7.86
C GLU A 72 -6.91 11.11 7.37
N PHE A 73 -6.71 11.05 6.06
CA PHE A 73 -5.74 10.15 5.43
C PHE A 73 -4.63 10.96 4.75
N PRO A 74 -3.52 11.25 5.46
CA PRO A 74 -2.39 11.94 4.87
C PRO A 74 -1.79 11.14 3.70
N ASN A 75 -1.18 11.88 2.78
CA ASN A 75 -0.37 11.34 1.71
C ASN A 75 1.06 11.04 2.20
N GLY A 76 1.84 10.34 1.38
CA GLY A 76 3.26 10.07 1.70
C GLY A 76 3.47 8.96 2.74
N THR A 77 2.40 8.33 3.23
CA THR A 77 2.44 7.23 4.19
C THR A 77 1.31 6.23 3.93
N ILE A 78 1.45 5.02 4.47
CA ILE A 78 0.36 4.04 4.46
C ILE A 78 -0.65 4.42 5.54
N ASN A 79 -1.92 4.51 5.16
CA ASN A 79 -3.04 4.58 6.09
C ASN A 79 -3.61 3.16 6.25
N MET A 80 -3.23 2.51 7.33
CA MET A 80 -3.57 1.13 7.64
C MET A 80 -4.90 1.07 8.39
N ILE A 81 -5.95 0.56 7.74
CA ILE A 81 -7.28 0.41 8.32
C ILE A 81 -7.42 -0.98 8.94
N ILE A 82 -7.53 -1.02 10.26
CA ILE A 82 -7.70 -2.26 11.03
C ILE A 82 -9.09 -2.31 11.68
N GLY A 83 -9.54 -3.51 12.04
CA GLY A 83 -10.85 -3.70 12.68
C GLY A 83 -11.43 -5.08 12.40
N LYS A 84 -12.38 -5.54 13.23
CA LYS A 84 -13.03 -6.84 13.04
C LYS A 84 -13.72 -6.95 11.68
N ASN A 85 -13.95 -8.18 11.22
CA ASN A 85 -14.81 -8.42 10.06
C ASN A 85 -16.19 -7.79 10.26
N GLY A 86 -16.68 -7.10 9.22
CA GLY A 86 -17.94 -6.36 9.29
C GLY A 86 -17.89 -5.06 10.11
N SER A 87 -16.70 -4.52 10.42
CA SER A 87 -16.55 -3.20 11.06
C SER A 87 -16.81 -2.01 10.13
N GLY A 88 -16.87 -2.24 8.81
CA GLY A 88 -17.14 -1.19 7.81
C GLY A 88 -15.95 -0.82 6.91
N LYS A 89 -14.78 -1.48 7.01
CA LYS A 89 -13.57 -1.17 6.20
C LYS A 89 -13.82 -1.16 4.69
N THR A 90 -14.31 -2.27 4.13
CA THR A 90 -14.66 -2.34 2.69
C THR A 90 -15.73 -1.32 2.33
N THR A 91 -16.74 -1.10 3.19
CA THR A 91 -17.76 -0.06 2.95
C THR A 91 -17.17 1.34 2.91
N LEU A 92 -16.20 1.65 3.77
CA LEU A 92 -15.46 2.90 3.74
C LEU A 92 -14.67 3.05 2.43
N PHE A 93 -13.97 2.00 2.02
CA PHE A 93 -13.26 1.97 0.74
C PHE A 93 -14.18 2.14 -0.46
N ASP A 94 -15.34 1.47 -0.48
CA ASP A 94 -16.35 1.60 -1.55
C ASP A 94 -16.90 3.03 -1.66
N LEU A 95 -17.13 3.71 -0.53
CA LEU A 95 -17.58 5.10 -0.51
C LEU A 95 -16.48 6.06 -0.97
N ILE A 96 -15.23 5.85 -0.51
CA ILE A 96 -14.08 6.64 -0.97
C ILE A 96 -13.87 6.42 -2.46
N ALA A 97 -13.90 5.19 -2.96
CA ALA A 97 -13.74 4.86 -4.38
C ALA A 97 -14.98 5.20 -5.24
N ASN A 98 -16.05 5.71 -4.65
CA ASN A 98 -17.33 5.99 -5.32
C ASN A 98 -17.96 4.76 -6.02
N VAL A 99 -17.60 3.55 -5.60
CA VAL A 99 -18.28 2.29 -5.99
C VAL A 99 -19.73 2.31 -5.49
N ILE A 100 -19.90 2.85 -4.29
CA ILE A 100 -21.18 3.30 -3.76
C ILE A 100 -21.13 4.83 -3.75
N LYS A 101 -22.25 5.48 -4.08
CA LYS A 101 -22.35 6.94 -4.18
C LYS A 101 -21.68 7.62 -2.99
N ARG A 102 -20.56 8.32 -3.27
CA ARG A 102 -19.78 9.06 -2.28
C ARG A 102 -20.64 10.18 -1.67
N PRO A 103 -20.80 10.21 -0.35
CA PRO A 103 -21.54 11.25 0.34
C PRO A 103 -20.63 12.49 0.54
N PRO A 104 -21.21 13.71 0.67
CA PRO A 104 -20.45 14.96 0.71
C PRO A 104 -19.52 15.12 1.93
N GLU A 105 -19.73 14.32 2.97
CA GLU A 105 -18.88 14.20 4.16
C GLU A 105 -17.47 13.70 3.83
N ILE A 106 -17.28 13.04 2.69
CA ILE A 106 -15.97 12.57 2.21
C ILE A 106 -15.41 13.58 1.20
N GLN A 107 -14.33 14.27 1.59
CA GLN A 107 -13.71 15.33 0.82
C GLN A 107 -12.25 15.02 0.48
N GLY A 108 -11.68 15.76 -0.48
CA GLY A 108 -10.27 15.62 -0.87
C GLY A 108 -9.95 14.40 -1.73
N VAL A 109 -10.94 13.58 -2.09
CA VAL A 109 -10.72 12.40 -2.93
C VAL A 109 -10.47 12.83 -4.39
N PRO A 110 -9.43 12.30 -5.05
CA PRO A 110 -9.13 12.63 -6.45
C PRO A 110 -10.20 12.08 -7.42
N ASP A 111 -10.10 12.50 -8.68
CA ASP A 111 -10.92 11.96 -9.78
C ASP A 111 -10.74 10.45 -9.93
N GLU A 112 -11.78 9.76 -10.40
CA GLU A 112 -11.78 8.30 -10.53
C GLU A 112 -10.68 7.74 -11.45
N LYS A 113 -10.24 8.52 -12.44
CA LYS A 113 -9.12 8.17 -13.31
C LYS A 113 -7.75 8.21 -12.62
N GLU A 114 -7.66 8.92 -11.50
CA GLU A 114 -6.44 9.15 -10.71
C GLU A 114 -6.36 8.20 -9.50
N MET A 115 -7.21 7.17 -9.43
CA MET A 115 -7.21 6.19 -8.35
C MET A 115 -7.14 4.75 -8.86
N ILE A 116 -6.63 3.85 -8.01
CA ILE A 116 -6.70 2.41 -8.18
C ILE A 116 -7.35 1.80 -6.94
N TYR A 117 -8.33 0.93 -7.16
CA TYR A 117 -8.92 0.11 -6.11
C TYR A 117 -8.69 -1.37 -6.42
N GLN A 118 -7.73 -1.98 -5.70
CA GLN A 118 -7.49 -3.41 -5.76
C GLN A 118 -8.39 -4.14 -4.75
N LEU A 119 -9.38 -4.85 -5.27
CA LEU A 119 -10.25 -5.75 -4.50
C LEU A 119 -9.51 -7.05 -4.13
N GLN A 120 -10.09 -7.79 -3.17
CA GLN A 120 -9.56 -9.05 -2.67
C GLN A 120 -9.39 -10.13 -3.75
N GLY A 121 -10.21 -10.13 -4.79
CA GLY A 121 -10.16 -11.13 -5.86
C GLY A 121 -10.20 -10.48 -7.24
N LEU A 122 -9.14 -10.66 -8.02
CA LEU A 122 -9.11 -10.29 -9.43
C LEU A 122 -8.97 -11.57 -10.25
N LEU A 123 -10.02 -11.88 -11.02
CA LEU A 123 -10.06 -13.08 -11.85
C LEU A 123 -9.43 -12.78 -13.21
N PHE A 124 -8.28 -13.38 -13.45
CA PHE A 124 -7.68 -13.44 -14.78
C PHE A 124 -7.77 -14.86 -15.34
N PRO A 125 -7.78 -15.01 -16.68
CA PRO A 125 -7.65 -16.33 -17.30
C PRO A 125 -6.41 -17.03 -16.76
N LEU A 126 -6.57 -18.27 -16.30
CA LEU A 126 -5.46 -19.03 -15.72
C LEU A 126 -4.37 -19.37 -16.77
N THR A 127 -4.70 -19.30 -18.06
CA THR A 127 -3.78 -19.47 -19.18
C THR A 127 -3.08 -18.17 -19.60
N LEU A 128 -3.41 -17.03 -18.96
CA LEU A 128 -2.72 -15.77 -19.21
C LEU A 128 -1.30 -15.87 -18.65
N LYS A 129 -0.28 -15.50 -19.42
CA LYS A 129 1.08 -15.45 -18.88
C LYS A 129 1.26 -14.30 -17.90
N ALA A 130 2.09 -14.49 -16.87
CA ALA A 130 2.43 -13.46 -15.91
C ALA A 130 2.89 -12.14 -16.58
N ARG A 131 3.78 -12.21 -17.57
CA ARG A 131 4.23 -11.04 -18.35
C ARG A 131 3.11 -10.29 -19.07
N ASP A 132 2.08 -11.01 -19.54
CA ASP A 132 0.98 -10.43 -20.31
C ASP A 132 -0.03 -9.76 -19.38
N LEU A 133 -0.23 -10.32 -18.19
CA LEU A 133 -0.93 -9.64 -17.09
C LEU A 133 -0.21 -8.35 -16.68
N PHE A 134 1.11 -8.41 -16.52
CA PHE A 134 1.91 -7.25 -16.13
C PHE A 134 1.81 -6.13 -17.18
N ARG A 135 1.90 -6.49 -18.47
CA ARG A 135 1.66 -5.58 -19.60
C ARG A 135 0.25 -5.01 -19.60
N PHE A 136 -0.76 -5.80 -19.29
CA PHE A 136 -2.15 -5.35 -19.22
C PHE A 136 -2.30 -4.17 -18.25
N PHE A 137 -1.76 -4.27 -17.03
CA PHE A 137 -1.77 -3.15 -16.08
C PHE A 137 -0.99 -1.95 -16.62
N LEU A 138 0.26 -2.16 -17.05
CA LEU A 138 1.11 -1.08 -17.53
C LEU A 138 0.54 -0.33 -18.73
N TYR A 139 -0.11 -1.01 -19.66
CA TYR A 139 -0.72 -0.38 -20.84
C TYR A 139 -2.11 0.20 -20.56
N SER A 140 -2.73 -0.14 -19.43
CA SER A 140 -3.97 0.51 -18.99
C SER A 140 -3.74 1.94 -18.47
N ASP A 141 -2.50 2.28 -18.08
CA ASP A 141 -2.13 3.62 -17.69
C ASP A 141 -1.58 4.43 -18.88
N TYR A 142 -2.40 5.33 -19.42
CA TYR A 142 -2.03 6.20 -20.55
C TYR A 142 -0.80 7.07 -20.29
N SER A 143 -0.47 7.31 -19.02
CA SER A 143 0.69 8.11 -18.61
C SER A 143 1.98 7.29 -18.47
N ASN A 144 1.87 5.96 -18.50
CA ASN A 144 2.97 5.06 -18.26
C ASN A 144 3.98 5.08 -19.43
N ARG A 145 5.26 5.02 -19.08
CA ARG A 145 6.40 5.04 -20.01
C ARG A 145 7.21 3.75 -20.00
N ILE A 146 6.89 2.82 -19.10
CA ILE A 146 7.61 1.55 -18.96
C ILE A 146 7.22 0.65 -20.14
N GLN A 147 8.21 0.32 -20.97
CA GLN A 147 8.04 -0.59 -22.10
C GLN A 147 8.52 -1.99 -21.71
N ILE A 148 7.58 -2.94 -21.64
CA ILE A 148 7.90 -4.34 -21.38
C ILE A 148 7.83 -5.15 -22.66
N LYS A 149 9.01 -5.40 -23.24
CA LYS A 149 9.16 -6.08 -24.54
C LYS A 149 9.26 -7.60 -24.43
N THR A 150 10.10 -8.13 -23.56
CA THR A 150 10.26 -9.59 -23.33
C THR A 150 10.78 -9.88 -21.94
N GLU A 151 11.72 -9.08 -21.45
CA GLU A 151 12.40 -9.35 -20.19
C GLU A 151 11.53 -9.14 -18.95
N PRO A 152 11.80 -9.89 -17.86
CA PRO A 152 11.24 -9.66 -16.55
C PRO A 152 11.45 -8.23 -16.08
N TYR A 153 10.40 -7.62 -15.51
CA TYR A 153 10.52 -6.31 -14.90
C TYR A 153 11.38 -6.39 -13.64
N VAL A 154 12.37 -5.51 -13.53
CA VAL A 154 13.20 -5.33 -12.35
C VAL A 154 13.42 -3.85 -12.11
N ASP A 155 13.46 -3.45 -10.84
CA ASP A 155 13.79 -2.09 -10.41
C ASP A 155 14.84 -2.12 -9.29
N GLU A 156 15.43 -0.95 -9.02
CA GLU A 156 16.47 -0.79 -7.99
C GLU A 156 15.96 -1.02 -6.57
N ASP A 157 14.64 -1.06 -6.39
CA ASP A 157 13.97 -1.23 -5.12
C ASP A 157 13.66 -2.70 -4.79
N MET A 158 13.89 -3.63 -5.72
CA MET A 158 13.68 -5.06 -5.50
C MET A 158 14.83 -5.69 -4.69
N SER A 159 14.47 -6.53 -3.73
CA SER A 159 15.41 -7.49 -3.13
C SER A 159 15.78 -8.61 -4.11
N VAL A 160 16.84 -9.36 -3.79
CA VAL A 160 17.30 -10.49 -4.61
C VAL A 160 16.19 -11.54 -4.77
N SER A 161 15.46 -11.87 -3.69
CA SER A 161 14.37 -12.84 -3.74
C SER A 161 13.19 -12.37 -4.59
N GLU A 162 12.88 -11.06 -4.59
CA GLU A 162 11.86 -10.47 -5.47
C GLU A 162 12.26 -10.58 -6.95
N VAL A 163 13.53 -10.30 -7.27
CA VAL A 163 14.05 -10.45 -8.64
C VAL A 163 13.98 -11.90 -9.11
N GLU A 164 14.46 -12.84 -8.29
CA GLU A 164 14.42 -14.27 -8.59
C GLU A 164 12.98 -14.77 -8.78
N LEU A 165 12.07 -14.31 -7.92
CA LEU A 165 10.63 -14.57 -8.05
C LEU A 165 10.11 -14.10 -9.41
N VAL A 166 10.27 -12.81 -9.75
CA VAL A 166 9.72 -12.23 -10.97
C VAL A 166 10.31 -12.91 -12.21
N GLN A 167 11.61 -13.18 -12.22
CA GLN A 167 12.28 -13.90 -13.31
C GLN A 167 11.73 -15.31 -13.50
N ARG A 168 11.54 -16.06 -12.41
CA ARG A 168 11.02 -17.43 -12.46
C ARG A 168 9.60 -17.50 -13.00
N VAL A 169 8.71 -16.61 -12.54
CA VAL A 169 7.28 -16.69 -12.87
C VAL A 169 6.92 -16.02 -14.19
N TRP A 170 7.82 -15.23 -14.77
CA TRP A 170 7.54 -14.31 -15.88
C TRP A 170 6.81 -14.92 -17.08
N ASP A 171 7.25 -16.10 -17.50
CA ASP A 171 6.75 -16.83 -18.67
C ASP A 171 5.76 -17.95 -18.34
N MET A 172 5.50 -18.16 -17.04
CA MET A 172 4.55 -19.14 -16.53
C MET A 172 3.12 -18.65 -16.73
N ASP A 173 2.21 -19.62 -16.87
CA ASP A 173 0.78 -19.35 -16.91
C ASP A 173 0.30 -18.98 -15.50
N PHE A 174 -0.59 -17.99 -15.40
CA PHE A 174 -1.10 -17.47 -14.12
C PHE A 174 -1.66 -18.57 -13.22
N GLY A 175 -2.26 -19.61 -13.80
CA GLY A 175 -2.76 -20.80 -13.11
C GLY A 175 -1.70 -21.64 -12.40
N GLN A 176 -0.44 -21.54 -12.81
CA GLN A 176 0.69 -22.25 -12.21
C GLN A 176 1.28 -21.51 -11.01
N LEU A 177 1.00 -20.21 -10.88
CA LEU A 177 1.50 -19.39 -9.78
C LEU A 177 0.74 -19.67 -8.49
N SER A 178 1.43 -19.57 -7.35
CA SER A 178 0.81 -19.55 -6.03
C SER A 178 -0.04 -18.28 -5.84
N VAL A 179 -0.94 -18.28 -4.86
CA VAL A 179 -1.76 -17.10 -4.55
C VAL A 179 -0.89 -15.89 -4.20
N GLY A 180 0.22 -16.10 -3.48
CA GLY A 180 1.18 -15.06 -3.13
C GLY A 180 1.91 -14.48 -4.33
N GLU A 181 2.37 -15.34 -5.25
CA GLU A 181 3.07 -14.91 -6.46
C GLU A 181 2.14 -14.09 -7.38
N ARG A 182 0.90 -14.56 -7.56
CA ARG A 182 -0.12 -13.82 -8.31
C ARG A 182 -0.37 -12.45 -7.70
N ARG A 183 -0.52 -12.39 -6.37
CA ARG A 183 -0.78 -11.15 -5.64
C ARG A 183 0.38 -10.17 -5.75
N TYR A 184 1.60 -10.66 -5.54
CA TYR A 184 2.80 -9.85 -5.62
C TYR A 184 2.99 -9.27 -7.03
N LEU A 185 2.84 -10.06 -8.09
CA LEU A 185 2.93 -9.55 -9.46
C LEU A 185 1.88 -8.47 -9.76
N CYS A 186 0.63 -8.68 -9.32
CA CYS A 186 -0.43 -7.67 -9.48
C CYS A 186 -0.06 -6.38 -8.76
N ILE A 187 0.36 -6.47 -7.50
CA ILE A 187 0.71 -5.30 -6.68
C ILE A 187 1.92 -4.59 -7.26
N LEU A 188 2.95 -5.34 -7.66
CA LEU A 188 4.13 -4.79 -8.33
C LEU A 188 3.70 -3.98 -9.56
N ALA A 189 2.92 -4.57 -10.48
CA ALA A 189 2.43 -3.85 -11.66
C ALA A 189 1.58 -2.62 -11.30
N ILE A 190 0.73 -2.72 -10.26
CA ILE A 190 -0.10 -1.62 -9.76
C ILE A 190 0.75 -0.46 -9.24
N THR A 191 1.81 -0.77 -8.50
CA THR A 191 2.69 0.27 -7.90
C THR A 191 3.48 1.07 -8.94
N LEU A 192 3.57 0.56 -10.17
CA LEU A 192 4.23 1.25 -11.29
C LEU A 192 3.32 2.23 -12.02
N MET A 193 2.01 2.04 -11.94
CA MET A 193 1.05 3.01 -12.50
C MET A 193 1.02 4.24 -11.60
N LYS A 194 1.03 5.45 -12.16
CA LYS A 194 1.07 6.69 -11.35
C LYS A 194 -0.34 7.20 -11.04
N ARG A 195 -0.73 7.14 -9.77
CA ARG A 195 -2.04 7.57 -9.27
C ARG A 195 -1.91 8.38 -7.99
N LYS A 196 -2.96 9.12 -7.66
CA LYS A 196 -3.05 9.96 -6.45
C LYS A 196 -3.62 9.20 -5.26
N LEU A 197 -4.40 8.15 -5.51
CA LEU A 197 -5.00 7.29 -4.49
C LEU A 197 -4.87 5.80 -4.85
N TYR A 198 -4.37 5.01 -3.91
CA TYR A 198 -4.38 3.55 -4.01
C TYR A 198 -5.13 2.96 -2.83
N ILE A 199 -6.04 2.03 -3.11
CA ILE A 199 -6.79 1.30 -2.10
C ILE A 199 -6.51 -0.18 -2.28
N PHE A 200 -5.98 -0.81 -1.24
CA PHE A 200 -5.72 -2.25 -1.18
C PHE A 200 -6.60 -2.87 -0.11
N ASP A 201 -7.65 -3.58 -0.51
CA ASP A 201 -8.54 -4.27 0.44
C ASP A 201 -8.10 -5.71 0.66
N GLU A 202 -7.61 -5.99 1.88
CA GLU A 202 -6.99 -7.23 2.35
C GLU A 202 -6.00 -7.83 1.34
N PRO A 203 -4.96 -7.07 0.91
CA PRO A 203 -4.02 -7.55 -0.10
C PRO A 203 -3.21 -8.76 0.37
N LEU A 204 -3.19 -9.05 1.67
CA LEU A 204 -2.39 -10.10 2.30
C LEU A 204 -3.19 -11.37 2.62
N ALA A 205 -4.48 -11.42 2.30
CA ALA A 205 -5.34 -12.56 2.61
C ALA A 205 -4.86 -13.83 1.92
N GLY A 206 -4.64 -14.90 2.70
CA GLY A 206 -4.19 -16.21 2.19
C GLY A 206 -2.75 -16.23 1.69
N ILE A 207 -1.95 -15.20 2.00
CA ILE A 207 -0.54 -15.08 1.60
C ILE A 207 0.37 -15.57 2.74
N ASP A 208 1.50 -16.20 2.40
CA ASP A 208 2.51 -16.64 3.36
C ASP A 208 3.30 -15.44 3.96
N PRO A 209 3.93 -15.58 5.14
CA PRO A 209 4.56 -14.46 5.84
C PRO A 209 5.67 -13.74 5.05
N GLU A 210 6.50 -14.47 4.31
CA GLU A 210 7.60 -13.88 3.52
C GLU A 210 7.04 -12.98 2.42
N MET A 211 6.06 -13.49 1.67
CA MET A 211 5.45 -12.73 0.59
C MET A 211 4.65 -11.52 1.10
N ARG A 212 4.05 -11.58 2.30
CA ARG A 212 3.40 -10.40 2.91
C ARG A 212 4.37 -9.26 3.14
N GLN A 213 5.58 -9.56 3.61
CA GLN A 213 6.63 -8.57 3.83
C GLN A 213 7.05 -7.90 2.52
N HIS A 214 7.23 -8.69 1.45
CA HIS A 214 7.52 -8.15 0.11
C HIS A 214 6.41 -7.23 -0.39
N ILE A 215 5.15 -7.63 -0.23
CA ILE A 215 3.99 -6.82 -0.62
C ILE A 215 3.93 -5.51 0.16
N LEU A 216 4.03 -5.55 1.50
CA LEU A 216 3.93 -4.36 2.34
C LEU A 216 5.06 -3.38 2.08
N LYS A 217 6.31 -3.86 1.93
CA LYS A 217 7.43 -2.99 1.57
C LYS A 217 7.26 -2.34 0.21
N ARG A 218 6.70 -3.05 -0.78
CA ARG A 218 6.40 -2.47 -2.10
C ARG A 218 5.36 -1.35 -1.98
N ILE A 219 4.31 -1.56 -1.18
CA ILE A 219 3.25 -0.56 -0.92
C ILE A 219 3.81 0.64 -0.12
N GLU A 220 4.70 0.41 0.83
CA GLU A 220 5.34 1.46 1.63
C GLU A 220 6.18 2.39 0.73
N LYS A 221 6.99 1.81 -0.15
CA LYS A 221 7.77 2.56 -1.14
C LYS A 221 6.87 3.38 -2.07
N LEU A 222 5.75 2.80 -2.52
CA LEU A 222 4.76 3.50 -3.33
C LEU A 222 4.25 4.76 -2.61
N ALA A 223 3.91 4.65 -1.33
CA ALA A 223 3.45 5.78 -0.53
C ALA A 223 4.52 6.86 -0.40
N LEU A 224 5.76 6.47 -0.06
CA LEU A 224 6.88 7.40 0.18
C LEU A 224 7.36 8.14 -1.08
N ASN A 225 7.32 7.49 -2.24
CA ASN A 225 7.94 8.01 -3.46
C ASN A 225 7.02 8.89 -4.30
N ASN A 226 5.69 8.77 -4.15
CA ASN A 226 4.74 9.34 -5.10
C ASN A 226 3.81 10.43 -4.53
N GLU A 227 4.04 10.87 -3.28
CA GLU A 227 3.16 11.86 -2.60
C GLU A 227 1.67 11.53 -2.71
N CYS A 228 1.35 10.24 -2.78
CA CYS A 228 0.00 9.72 -2.98
C CYS A 228 -0.61 9.28 -1.65
N THR A 229 -1.94 9.17 -1.61
CA THR A 229 -2.65 8.56 -0.49
C THR A 229 -2.74 7.06 -0.73
N VAL A 230 -2.32 6.27 0.25
CA VAL A 230 -2.40 4.80 0.20
C VAL A 230 -3.24 4.32 1.36
N LEU A 231 -4.34 3.62 1.06
CA LEU A 231 -5.22 2.99 2.03
C LEU A 231 -5.03 1.47 1.94
N VAL A 232 -4.79 0.81 3.06
CA VAL A 232 -4.62 -0.65 3.12
C VAL A 232 -5.47 -1.18 4.26
N SER A 233 -6.23 -2.25 4.03
CA SER A 233 -6.84 -3.00 5.15
C SER A 233 -6.02 -4.23 5.50
N ASN A 234 -5.80 -4.48 6.79
CA ASN A 234 -5.13 -5.67 7.29
C ASN A 234 -5.71 -6.10 8.65
N HIS A 235 -5.61 -7.40 8.95
CA HIS A 235 -6.01 -7.99 10.23
C HIS A 235 -4.83 -8.58 10.99
N HIS A 236 -3.67 -8.75 10.36
CA HIS A 236 -2.46 -9.30 10.97
C HIS A 236 -1.58 -8.15 11.46
N LEU A 237 -1.71 -7.80 12.73
CA LEU A 237 -1.07 -6.61 13.29
C LEU A 237 0.46 -6.73 13.37
N GLN A 238 0.97 -7.95 13.52
CA GLN A 238 2.42 -8.24 13.53
C GLN A 238 3.10 -7.85 12.22
N ASP A 239 2.38 -7.86 11.10
CA ASP A 239 2.94 -7.46 9.80
C ASP A 239 3.32 -5.96 9.77
N LEU A 240 2.83 -5.16 10.72
CA LEU A 240 3.00 -3.71 10.78
C LEU A 240 4.25 -3.26 11.55
N GLU A 241 4.93 -4.16 12.27
CA GLU A 241 6.03 -3.80 13.17
C GLU A 241 7.17 -3.05 12.48
N ASN A 242 7.47 -3.42 11.23
CA ASN A 242 8.56 -2.85 10.44
C ASN A 242 8.07 -2.03 9.24
N ILE A 243 6.83 -1.54 9.29
CA ILE A 243 6.20 -0.78 8.21
C ILE A 243 5.80 0.60 8.71
N HIS A 244 6.28 1.64 8.05
CA HIS A 244 5.89 3.02 8.33
C HIS A 244 4.45 3.27 7.89
N CYS A 245 3.54 3.28 8.86
CA CYS A 245 2.12 3.49 8.63
C CYS A 245 1.45 4.27 9.78
N ILE A 246 0.31 4.86 9.47
CA ILE A 246 -0.66 5.35 10.43
C ILE A 246 -1.78 4.33 10.51
N ILE A 247 -2.06 3.83 11.71
CA ILE A 247 -3.09 2.85 11.99
C ILE A 247 -4.39 3.59 12.34
N HIS A 248 -5.47 3.26 11.64
CA HIS A 248 -6.83 3.68 11.97
C HIS A 248 -7.65 2.45 12.34
N LEU A 249 -8.03 2.35 13.62
CA LEU A 249 -8.87 1.26 14.10
C LEU A 249 -10.35 1.63 13.96
N ILE A 250 -11.09 0.83 13.21
CA ILE A 250 -12.54 0.95 13.08
C ILE A 250 -13.23 -0.09 13.96
N HIS A 251 -13.99 0.39 14.94
CA HIS A 251 -14.87 -0.41 15.78
C HIS A 251 -16.28 0.17 15.81
N GLN A 252 -17.30 -0.67 15.60
CA GLN A 252 -18.72 -0.27 15.56
C GLN A 252 -19.01 0.92 14.63
N GLY A 253 -18.32 1.01 13.49
CA GLY A 253 -18.50 2.07 12.51
C GLY A 253 -17.84 3.41 12.88
N ARG A 254 -17.08 3.47 13.98
CA ARG A 254 -16.32 4.64 14.44
C ARG A 254 -14.82 4.36 14.38
N VAL A 255 -14.03 5.42 14.24
CA VAL A 255 -12.58 5.34 14.45
C VAL A 255 -12.33 5.48 15.95
N THR A 256 -11.77 4.45 16.57
CA THR A 256 -11.46 4.43 18.02
C THR A 256 -9.99 4.69 18.32
N PHE A 257 -9.13 4.55 17.31
CA PHE A 257 -7.71 4.88 17.41
C PHE A 257 -7.19 5.42 16.09
N SER A 258 -6.28 6.40 16.14
CA SER A 258 -5.49 6.88 15.01
C SER A 258 -4.11 7.28 15.49
N GLY A 259 -3.06 6.67 14.94
CA GLY A 259 -1.68 6.92 15.38
C GLY A 259 -0.69 5.92 14.78
N SER A 260 0.56 6.02 15.21
CA SER A 260 1.65 5.12 14.80
C SER A 260 1.48 3.70 15.38
N TYR A 261 2.20 2.73 14.83
CA TYR A 261 2.27 1.37 15.38
C TYR A 261 2.77 1.37 16.84
N THR A 262 3.79 2.19 17.15
CA THR A 262 4.35 2.30 18.51
C THR A 262 3.32 2.82 19.51
N GLU A 263 2.54 3.85 19.16
CA GLU A 263 1.45 4.35 20.01
C GLU A 263 0.32 3.32 20.13
N PHE A 264 0.07 2.56 19.07
CA PHE A 264 -0.96 1.51 19.09
C PHE A 264 -0.63 0.43 20.12
N ILE A 265 0.57 -0.16 20.05
CA ILE A 265 0.97 -1.27 20.92
C ILE A 265 1.12 -0.87 22.39
N GLN A 266 1.36 0.41 22.70
CA GLN A 266 1.38 0.93 24.08
C GLN A 266 0.03 0.77 24.79
N ASN A 267 -1.07 0.63 24.05
CA ASN A 267 -2.39 0.33 24.61
C ASN A 267 -2.59 -1.18 24.94
N GLY A 268 -1.61 -2.03 24.63
CA GLY A 268 -1.62 -3.47 24.88
C GLY A 268 -0.67 -3.86 26.01
N ASP A 269 -1.03 -4.89 26.78
CA ASP A 269 -0.15 -5.42 27.81
C ASP A 269 1.16 -5.93 27.19
N GLY A 270 2.29 -5.44 27.70
CA GLY A 270 3.62 -5.85 27.23
C GLY A 270 3.91 -5.52 25.76
N ASN A 271 3.29 -4.47 25.21
CA ASN A 271 3.40 -4.08 23.80
C ASN A 271 2.91 -5.15 22.81
N ASN A 272 2.01 -6.03 23.23
CA ASN A 272 1.41 -7.01 22.34
C ASN A 272 0.31 -6.35 21.48
N PRO A 273 0.42 -6.41 20.13
CA PRO A 273 -0.51 -5.72 19.24
C PRO A 273 -1.92 -6.31 19.28
N ASP A 274 -2.06 -7.63 19.47
CA ASP A 274 -3.38 -8.27 19.57
C ASP A 274 -4.10 -7.84 20.85
N GLN A 275 -3.37 -7.66 21.96
CA GLN A 275 -3.96 -7.11 23.19
C GLN A 275 -4.33 -5.64 23.06
N ALA A 276 -3.50 -4.82 22.41
CA ALA A 276 -3.84 -3.43 22.12
C ALA A 276 -5.16 -3.34 21.35
N PHE A 277 -5.34 -4.21 20.34
CA PHE A 277 -6.59 -4.32 19.60
C PHE A 277 -7.77 -4.73 20.48
N LEU A 278 -7.60 -5.74 21.34
CA LEU A 278 -8.68 -6.22 22.21
C LEU A 278 -9.11 -5.16 23.23
N ASN A 279 -8.18 -4.37 23.77
CA ASN A 279 -8.48 -3.30 24.71
C ASN A 279 -9.34 -2.21 24.07
N GLN A 280 -8.99 -1.77 22.85
CA GLN A 280 -9.72 -0.76 22.09
C GLN A 280 -11.10 -1.21 21.56
N VAL A 281 -11.34 -2.52 21.54
CA VAL A 281 -12.59 -3.13 21.06
C VAL A 281 -13.52 -3.54 22.22
N LYS A 282 -13.03 -3.48 23.47
CA LYS A 282 -13.82 -3.73 24.68
C LYS A 282 -14.34 -2.44 25.33
N SER A 283 -13.64 -1.32 25.13
CA SER A 283 -14.02 0.03 25.56
C SER A 283 -15.17 0.60 24.74
#